data_AF-A0A7C6F5M5-F1
#
_entry.id   AF-A0A7C6F5M5-F1
#
_cell.length_a   1.000
_cell.length_b   1.000
_cell.length_c   1.000
_cell.angle_alpha   90.00
_cell.angle_beta   90.00
_cell.angle_gamma   90.00
#
_symmetry.space_group_name_H-M   'P 1'
#
loop_
_entity.id
_entity.type
_entity.pdbx_description
1 polymer ?
#
loop_
_entity_poly.entity_id
_entity_poly.type
_entity_poly.pdbx_seq_one_letter_code
_entity_poly.pdbx_strand_id
1 'polypeptide(L)'
;MRITSVRAFLLSCPLAEPLRLPFFGGERTIVKRDAMLIRVQTESGLAGYGPGPASRAAQEAIEAVVAPFLEGKTVADPDALRVLFL
;
A
#
# COMPACT_ATOMS: atom_id res chain seq x y z
N MET A 1 -18.26 9.86 8.16
CA MET A 1 -17.36 8.81 8.66
C MET A 1 -15.93 9.29 8.45
N ARG A 2 -15.24 9.66 9.52
CA ARG A 2 -13.86 10.17 9.45
C ARG A 2 -12.82 9.07 9.53
N ILE A 3 -11.71 9.28 8.83
CA ILE A 3 -10.53 8.42 8.87
C ILE A 3 -9.77 8.70 10.16
N THR A 4 -9.43 7.64 10.90
CA THR A 4 -8.70 7.70 12.17
C THR A 4 -7.30 7.12 12.09
N SER A 5 -7.01 6.28 11.10
CA SER A 5 -5.64 5.83 10.84
C SER A 5 -5.46 5.38 9.41
N VAL A 6 -4.28 5.63 8.85
CA VAL A 6 -3.81 5.04 7.60
C VAL A 6 -2.46 4.37 7.87
N ARG A 7 -2.36 3.06 7.62
CA ARG A 7 -1.13 2.30 7.85
C ARG A 7 -0.77 1.45 6.63
N ALA A 8 0.51 1.37 6.31
CA ALA A 8 1.03 0.50 5.25
C ALA A 8 1.80 -0.68 5.87
N PHE A 9 1.63 -1.86 5.29
CA PHE A 9 2.27 -3.09 5.73
C PHE A 9 2.97 -3.75 4.56
N LEU A 10 4.30 -3.86 4.64
CA LEU A 10 5.07 -4.68 3.71
C LEU A 10 4.97 -6.15 4.12
N LEU A 11 4.60 -6.98 3.16
CA LEU A 11 4.44 -8.42 3.31
C LEU A 11 5.42 -9.11 2.36
N SER A 12 5.99 -10.21 2.82
CA SER A 12 6.90 -11.05 2.03
C SER A 12 6.55 -12.51 2.31
N CYS A 13 6.29 -13.27 1.25
CA CYS A 13 5.99 -14.70 1.34
C CYS A 13 6.94 -15.48 0.41
N PRO A 14 7.79 -16.39 0.94
CA PRO A 14 8.59 -17.24 0.09
C PRO A 14 7.69 -18.16 -0.74
N LEU A 15 8.10 -18.47 -1.97
CA LEU A 15 7.46 -19.54 -2.73
C LEU A 15 7.94 -20.89 -2.18
N ALA A 16 7.08 -21.91 -2.25
CA ALA A 16 7.45 -23.27 -1.87
C ALA A 16 8.65 -23.77 -2.70
N GLU A 17 8.70 -23.41 -3.98
CA GLU A 17 9.82 -23.65 -4.88
C GLU A 17 10.09 -22.40 -5.76
N PRO A 18 11.34 -22.10 -6.13
CA PRO A 18 11.66 -21.00 -7.04
C PRO A 18 11.00 -21.14 -8.41
N LEU A 19 10.38 -20.07 -8.90
CA LEU A 19 9.74 -20.04 -10.22
C LEU A 19 10.68 -19.40 -11.26
N ARG A 20 11.11 -20.18 -12.25
CA ARG A 20 11.93 -19.72 -13.37
C ARG A 20 11.04 -19.35 -14.55
N LEU A 21 11.13 -18.12 -15.04
CA LEU A 21 10.32 -17.60 -16.15
C LEU A 21 11.21 -16.93 -17.19
N PRO A 22 10.87 -17.02 -18.49
CA PRO A 22 11.48 -16.19 -19.51
C PRO A 22 11.35 -14.70 -19.15
N PHE A 23 12.38 -13.93 -19.46
CA PHE A 23 12.39 -12.48 -19.29
C PHE A 23 13.14 -11.82 -20.45
N PHE A 24 12.98 -10.51 -20.63
CA PHE A 24 13.69 -9.81 -21.68
C PHE A 24 15.21 -9.91 -21.46
N GLY A 25 15.91 -10.53 -22.41
CA GLY A 25 17.36 -10.74 -22.34
C GLY A 25 17.83 -11.91 -21.47
N GLY A 26 16.93 -12.80 -21.02
CA GLY A 26 17.35 -14.00 -20.27
C GLY A 26 16.22 -14.68 -19.52
N GLU A 27 16.51 -15.07 -18.28
CA GLU A 27 15.58 -15.76 -17.38
C GLU A 27 15.50 -15.02 -16.04
N ARG A 28 14.30 -14.99 -15.46
CA ARG A 28 14.04 -14.46 -14.13
C ARG A 28 13.63 -15.59 -13.19
N THR A 29 14.38 -15.74 -12.10
CA THR A 29 14.00 -16.62 -10.99
C THR A 29 13.29 -15.80 -9.92
N ILE A 30 12.07 -16.20 -9.57
CA ILE A 30 11.32 -15.58 -8.49
C ILE A 30 11.28 -16.53 -7.30
N VAL A 31 11.79 -16.08 -6.16
CA VAL A 31 11.88 -16.87 -4.92
C VAL A 31 10.83 -16.51 -3.88
N LYS A 32 10.19 -15.36 -4.01
CA LYS A 32 9.18 -14.84 -3.09
C LYS A 32 8.16 -13.94 -3.77
N ARG A 33 7.10 -13.59 -3.07
CA ARG A 33 6.16 -12.52 -3.43
C ARG A 33 6.18 -11.46 -2.37
N ASP A 34 6.44 -10.24 -2.81
CA ASP A 34 6.32 -9.05 -1.98
C ASP A 34 5.03 -8.32 -2.35
N ALA A 35 4.34 -7.83 -1.33
CA ALA A 35 3.13 -7.03 -1.47
C ALA A 35 3.15 -5.91 -0.43
N MET A 36 2.42 -4.82 -0.71
CA MET A 36 2.06 -3.86 0.32
C MET A 36 0.54 -3.82 0.47
N LEU A 37 0.08 -3.89 1.72
CA LEU A 37 -1.31 -3.71 2.08
C LEU A 37 -1.46 -2.41 2.87
N ILE A 38 -2.37 -1.53 2.42
CA ILE A 38 -2.68 -0.28 3.08
C ILE A 38 -4.02 -0.45 3.77
N ARG A 39 -4.06 -0.18 5.08
CA ARG A 39 -5.28 -0.25 5.89
C ARG A 39 -5.72 1.16 6.28
N VAL A 40 -6.97 1.49 5.97
CA VAL A 40 -7.61 2.76 6.35
C VAL A 40 -8.70 2.44 7.36
N GLN A 41 -8.60 2.96 8.58
CA GLN A 41 -9.62 2.79 9.63
C GLN A 41 -10.42 4.07 9.81
N THR A 42 -11.67 3.92 10.20
CA THR A 42 -12.57 5.04 10.50
C THR A 42 -12.98 5.10 11.97
N GLU A 43 -13.60 6.21 12.37
CA GLU A 43 -14.13 6.41 13.73
C GLU A 43 -15.24 5.42 14.10
N SER A 44 -15.89 4.79 13.12
CA SER A 44 -16.91 3.76 13.32
C SER A 44 -16.34 2.35 13.60
N GLY A 45 -15.02 2.19 13.55
CA GLY A 45 -14.34 0.89 13.63
C GLY A 45 -14.24 0.15 12.29
N LEU A 46 -14.95 0.58 11.24
CA LEU A 46 -14.80 0.02 9.90
C LEU A 46 -13.40 0.27 9.34
N ALA A 47 -12.87 -0.74 8.64
CA ALA A 47 -11.58 -0.68 7.98
C ALA A 47 -11.68 -1.11 6.50
N GLY A 48 -11.07 -0.32 5.63
CA GLY A 48 -10.86 -0.65 4.22
C GLY A 48 -9.40 -1.03 3.97
N TYR A 49 -9.18 -1.78 2.89
CA TYR A 49 -7.86 -2.26 2.50
C TYR A 49 -7.60 -2.00 1.02
N GLY A 50 -6.39 -1.54 0.69
CA GLY A 50 -5.96 -1.27 -0.68
C GLY A 50 -4.53 -1.79 -0.93
N PRO A 51 -4.19 -2.11 -2.19
CA PRO A 51 -2.83 -2.51 -2.54
C PRO A 51 -1.91 -1.28 -2.69
N GLY A 52 -0.61 -1.50 -2.56
CA GLY A 52 0.40 -0.53 -2.97
C GLY A 52 1.69 -1.19 -3.47
N PRO A 53 2.64 -0.41 -4.01
CA PRO A 53 3.94 -0.93 -4.42
C PRO A 53 4.70 -1.52 -3.23
N ALA A 54 5.23 -2.73 -3.35
CA ALA A 54 5.96 -3.41 -2.29
C ALA A 54 7.39 -2.88 -2.14
N SER A 55 7.54 -1.61 -1.75
CA SER A 55 8.84 -0.96 -1.54
C SER A 55 8.82 -0.09 -0.29
N ARG A 56 9.99 0.02 0.38
CA ARG A 56 10.14 0.91 1.54
C ARG A 56 9.88 2.37 1.19
N ALA A 57 10.36 2.83 0.04
CA ALA A 57 10.09 4.19 -0.42
C ALA A 57 8.59 4.49 -0.57
N ALA A 58 7.81 3.54 -1.07
CA ALA A 58 6.35 3.71 -1.17
C ALA A 58 5.67 3.68 0.21
N GLN A 59 6.12 2.79 1.10
CA GLN A 59 5.67 2.75 2.49
C GLN A 59 5.94 4.09 3.20
N GLU A 60 7.16 4.61 3.09
CA GLU A 60 7.58 5.89 3.68
C GLU A 60 6.75 7.05 3.12
N ALA A 61 6.47 7.08 1.81
CA ALA A 61 5.60 8.09 1.22
C ALA A 61 4.17 8.04 1.80
N ILE A 62 3.65 6.84 2.07
CA ILE A 62 2.33 6.69 2.70
C ILE A 62 2.38 7.20 4.14
N GLU A 63 3.36 6.79 4.92
CA GLU A 63 3.47 7.12 6.34
C GLU A 63 3.79 8.61 6.57
N ALA A 64 4.63 9.21 5.74
CA ALA A 64 5.08 10.59 5.90
C ALA A 64 4.18 11.64 5.24
N VAL A 65 3.45 11.29 4.17
CA VAL A 65 2.68 12.26 3.36
C VAL A 65 1.21 11.91 3.32
N VAL A 66 0.86 10.70 2.89
CA VAL A 66 -0.54 10.33 2.63
C VAL A 66 -1.33 10.18 3.93
N ALA A 67 -0.77 9.50 4.93
CA ALA A 67 -1.46 9.25 6.19
C ALA A 67 -1.80 10.55 6.94
N PRO A 68 -0.84 11.49 7.18
CA PRO A 68 -1.15 12.77 7.81
C PRO A 68 -2.16 13.62 7.03
N PHE A 69 -2.15 13.53 5.70
CA PHE A 69 -3.11 14.26 4.86
C PHE A 69 -4.53 13.71 4.96
N LEU A 70 -4.69 12.38 5.05
CA LEU A 70 -5.99 11.71 5.06
C LEU A 70 -6.63 11.60 6.44
N GLU A 71 -5.84 11.52 7.52
CA GLU A 71 -6.36 11.43 8.87
C GLU A 71 -7.21 12.67 9.24
N GLY A 72 -8.38 12.43 9.84
CA GLY A 72 -9.38 13.46 10.12
C GLY A 72 -10.32 13.81 8.96
N LYS A 73 -9.98 13.46 7.71
CA LYS A 73 -10.87 13.66 6.55
C LYS A 73 -12.02 12.66 6.54
N THR A 74 -13.07 13.00 5.82
CA THR A 74 -14.24 12.11 5.61
C THR A 74 -13.95 11.18 4.43
N VAL A 75 -14.35 9.91 4.49
CA VAL A 75 -14.10 8.94 3.40
C VAL A 75 -14.71 9.35 2.05
N ALA A 76 -15.77 10.15 2.07
CA ALA A 76 -16.46 10.66 0.89
C ALA A 76 -15.97 12.07 0.47
N ASP A 77 -14.89 12.59 1.07
CA ASP A 77 -14.30 13.87 0.70
C ASP A 77 -13.71 13.77 -0.73
N PRO A 78 -14.29 14.45 -1.74
CA PRO A 78 -13.80 14.38 -3.12
C PRO A 78 -12.40 14.99 -3.27
N ASP A 79 -11.98 15.86 -2.34
CA ASP A 79 -10.64 16.45 -2.32
C ASP A 79 -9.59 15.51 -1.73
N ALA A 80 -10.00 14.44 -1.04
CA ALA A 80 -9.10 13.40 -0.56
C ALA A 80 -8.42 12.59 -1.68
N LEU A 81 -8.96 12.69 -2.91
CA LEU A 81 -8.45 12.01 -4.11
C LEU A 81 -7.79 12.96 -5.12
N ARG A 82 -7.72 14.26 -4.84
CA ARG A 82 -7.10 15.22 -5.75
C ARG A 82 -5.58 15.21 -5.56
N VAL A 83 -4.86 15.11 -6.67
CA VAL A 83 -3.38 15.13 -6.68
C VAL A 83 -2.92 16.49 -6.16
N LEU A 84 -2.57 16.55 -4.88
CA LEU A 84 -1.87 17.66 -4.25
C LEU A 84 -0.37 17.38 -4.09
N PHE A 85 0.09 16.23 -4.60
CA PHE A 85 1.43 15.71 -4.40
C PHE A 85 2.04 15.24 -5.72
N LEU A 86 2.38 16.22 -6.58
CA LEU A 86 3.50 16.15 -7.54
C LEU A 86 4.05 17.56 -7.71
#